data_AF-A0A7X5Q8L7-F1
#
_entry.id   AF-A0A7X5Q8L7-F1
#
_cell.length_a   1.000
_cell.length_b   1.000
_cell.length_c   1.000
_cell.angle_alpha   90.00
_cell.angle_beta   90.00
_cell.angle_gamma   90.00
#
_symmetry.space_group_name_H-M   'P 1'
#
loop_
_entity.id
_entity.type
_entity.pdbx_description
1 polymer ?
#
loop_
_entity_poly.entity_id
_entity_poly.type
_entity_poly.pdbx_seq_one_letter_code
_entity_poly.pdbx_strand_id
1 'polypeptide(L)'
;MKPRDRKLAILRLLGQLCEPVSLPDLMDKLQDNFKERSVRRWLNQFVEEGLVKKTGQKRGTKYQVARSQGQRNHAVSSCFSSVSLEAIRHVQRPLYERKPNAYDEEWLDSYHPNETFLFSESVRIQLHEAGARDTNKDPAGTYARQIFSRLLIDLSYNSSRLEGNTYSKLDTERLVLKGTSALSNFNFRVASQLNF
;
A
#
# COMPACT_ATOMS: atom_id res chain seq x y z
N MET A 1 -4.38 10.43 -25.73
CA MET A 1 -3.72 9.87 -24.53
C MET A 1 -4.43 10.39 -23.28
N LYS A 2 -4.83 9.53 -22.32
CA LYS A 2 -5.56 10.01 -21.13
C LYS A 2 -4.61 10.83 -20.23
N PRO A 3 -5.11 11.81 -19.46
CA PRO A 3 -4.27 12.69 -18.65
C PRO A 3 -3.46 11.94 -17.57
N ARG A 4 -3.95 10.78 -17.09
CA ARG A 4 -3.22 9.90 -16.17
C ARG A 4 -1.98 9.28 -16.82
N ASP A 5 -2.08 8.83 -18.06
CA ASP A 5 -0.99 8.21 -18.80
C ASP A 5 0.15 9.22 -19.04
N ARG A 6 -0.22 10.49 -19.29
CA ARG A 6 0.73 11.61 -19.44
C ARG A 6 1.47 11.93 -18.14
N LYS A 7 0.76 11.94 -17.00
CA LYS A 7 1.37 12.15 -15.66
C LYS A 7 2.39 11.04 -15.36
N LEU A 8 2.06 9.78 -15.67
CA LEU A 8 2.96 8.63 -15.47
C LEU A 8 4.18 8.65 -16.40
N ALA A 9 4.03 9.10 -17.65
CA ALA A 9 5.15 9.23 -18.58
C ALA A 9 6.24 10.19 -18.07
N ILE A 10 5.84 11.32 -17.46
CA ILE A 10 6.77 12.30 -16.87
C ILE A 10 7.56 11.70 -15.70
N LEU A 11 6.89 10.95 -14.82
CA LEU A 11 7.57 10.25 -13.71
C LEU A 11 8.54 9.19 -14.20
N ARG A 12 8.19 8.45 -15.25
CA ARG A 12 9.10 7.45 -15.85
C ARG A 12 10.35 8.10 -16.44
N LEU A 13 10.20 9.20 -17.19
CA LEU A 13 11.33 9.93 -17.75
C LEU A 13 12.22 10.51 -16.66
N LEU A 14 11.64 11.15 -15.63
CA LEU A 14 12.41 11.64 -14.50
C LEU A 14 13.08 10.51 -13.69
N GLY A 15 12.52 9.30 -13.69
CA GLY A 15 13.12 8.14 -13.03
C GLY A 15 14.28 7.51 -13.79
N GLN A 16 14.31 7.66 -15.12
CA GLN A 16 15.43 7.25 -15.98
C GLN A 16 16.60 8.23 -15.90
N LEU A 17 16.32 9.51 -15.62
CA LEU A 17 17.34 10.54 -15.49
C LEU A 17 17.90 10.52 -14.05
N CYS A 18 19.14 10.03 -13.92
CA CYS A 18 19.85 9.99 -12.63
C CYS A 18 20.23 11.40 -12.12
N GLU A 19 20.27 12.39 -13.01
CA GLU A 19 20.69 13.76 -12.72
C GLU A 19 19.50 14.72 -12.53
N PRO A 20 19.66 15.79 -11.72
CA PRO A 20 18.63 16.81 -11.54
C PRO A 20 18.43 17.62 -12.82
N VAL A 21 17.19 17.67 -13.33
CA VAL A 21 16.85 18.19 -14.67
C VAL A 21 16.14 19.54 -14.57
N SER A 22 16.50 20.50 -15.42
CA SER A 22 15.78 21.77 -15.49
C SER A 22 14.46 21.61 -16.25
N LEU A 23 13.52 22.54 -16.05
CA LEU A 23 12.27 22.54 -16.83
C LEU A 23 12.49 22.59 -18.35
N PRO A 24 13.35 23.48 -18.91
CA PRO A 24 13.60 23.50 -20.35
C PRO A 24 14.13 22.16 -20.88
N ASP A 25 15.13 21.57 -20.23
CA ASP A 25 15.69 20.28 -20.65
C ASP A 25 14.66 19.14 -20.58
N LEU A 26 13.72 19.23 -19.63
CA LEU A 26 12.62 18.29 -19.47
C LEU A 26 11.57 18.46 -20.57
N MET A 27 11.32 19.69 -21.03
CA MET A 27 10.42 19.98 -22.15
C MET A 27 11.01 19.50 -23.48
N ASP A 28 12.31 19.70 -23.71
CA ASP A 28 13.00 19.22 -24.92
C ASP A 28 12.91 17.69 -25.04
N LYS A 29 13.01 16.98 -23.91
CA LYS A 29 12.87 15.52 -23.87
C LYS A 29 11.43 15.03 -24.01
N LEU A 30 10.43 15.86 -23.73
CA LEU A 30 9.03 15.46 -23.71
C LEU A 30 8.32 15.55 -25.07
N GLN A 31 8.95 16.13 -26.11
CA GLN A 31 8.34 16.38 -27.43
C GLN A 31 7.02 17.20 -27.37
N ASP A 32 6.48 17.60 -28.53
CA ASP A 32 5.32 18.53 -28.67
C ASP A 32 3.98 18.06 -28.08
N ASN A 33 3.93 16.89 -27.45
CA ASN A 33 2.69 16.32 -26.93
C ASN A 33 2.30 16.87 -25.54
N PHE A 34 3.12 17.74 -24.96
CA PHE A 34 2.96 18.29 -23.60
C PHE A 34 2.96 19.81 -23.58
N LYS A 35 1.93 20.42 -22.97
CA LYS A 35 1.89 21.87 -22.72
C LYS A 35 2.68 22.21 -21.45
N GLU A 36 3.55 23.22 -21.52
CA GLU A 36 4.41 23.63 -20.40
C GLU A 36 3.63 23.90 -19.10
N ARG A 37 2.48 24.59 -19.19
CA ARG A 37 1.61 24.90 -18.03
C ARG A 37 1.11 23.62 -17.32
N SER A 38 0.83 22.56 -18.07
CA SER A 38 0.40 21.28 -17.52
C SER A 38 1.54 20.54 -16.83
N VAL A 39 2.73 20.57 -17.42
CA VAL A 39 3.93 19.96 -16.84
C VAL A 39 4.33 20.67 -15.54
N ARG A 40 4.33 22.01 -15.51
CA ARG A 40 4.54 22.78 -14.27
C ARG A 40 3.54 22.43 -13.17
N ARG A 41 2.25 22.35 -13.52
CA ARG A 41 1.20 21.97 -12.57
C ARG A 41 1.45 20.58 -12.00
N TRP A 42 1.79 19.60 -12.83
CA TRP A 42 2.07 18.24 -12.38
C TRP A 42 3.37 18.13 -11.59
N LEU A 43 4.42 18.86 -11.95
CA LEU A 43 5.66 18.94 -11.18
C LEU A 43 5.42 19.50 -9.78
N ASN A 44 4.64 20.58 -9.65
CA ASN A 44 4.26 21.10 -8.34
C ASN A 44 3.47 20.08 -7.54
N GLN A 45 2.51 19.41 -8.18
CA GLN A 45 1.75 18.34 -7.54
C GLN A 45 2.66 17.17 -7.11
N PHE A 46 3.66 16.78 -7.89
CA PHE A 46 4.62 15.74 -7.51
C PHE A 46 5.54 16.15 -6.37
N VAL A 47 5.85 17.44 -6.25
CA VAL A 47 6.61 17.99 -5.14
C VAL A 47 5.76 17.99 -3.86
N GLU A 48 4.48 18.36 -3.95
CA GLU A 48 3.51 18.26 -2.85
C GLU A 48 3.28 16.80 -2.42
N GLU A 49 3.20 15.87 -3.38
CA GLU A 49 3.06 14.43 -3.16
C GLU A 49 4.38 13.77 -2.70
N GLY A 50 5.51 14.50 -2.65
CA GLY A 50 6.82 13.99 -2.24
C GLY A 50 7.50 13.03 -3.22
N LEU A 51 6.98 12.91 -4.44
CA LEU A 51 7.49 12.04 -5.51
C LEU A 51 8.69 12.67 -6.26
N VAL A 52 8.82 13.99 -6.22
CA VAL A 52 9.88 14.76 -6.90
C VAL A 52 10.47 15.78 -5.92
N LYS A 53 11.80 15.84 -5.83
CA LYS A 53 12.51 16.90 -5.11
C LYS A 53 12.81 18.05 -6.04
N LYS A 54 12.47 19.26 -5.60
CA LYS A 54 12.81 20.53 -6.25
C LYS A 54 14.05 21.11 -5.58
N THR A 55 15.11 21.34 -6.36
CA THR A 55 16.38 21.94 -5.88
C THR A 55 16.65 23.24 -6.63
N GLY A 56 17.20 24.25 -5.94
CA GLY A 56 17.52 25.56 -6.53
C GLY A 56 16.36 26.57 -6.60
N GLN A 57 16.66 27.80 -7.01
CA GLN A 57 15.73 28.94 -7.04
C GLN A 57 15.61 29.57 -8.43
N LYS A 58 14.40 30.05 -8.78
CA LYS A 58 14.07 30.75 -10.05
C LYS A 58 14.56 29.98 -11.29
N ARG A 59 15.53 30.54 -12.04
CA ARG A 59 16.11 29.93 -13.24
C ARG A 59 17.01 28.72 -12.94
N GLY A 60 17.47 28.57 -11.69
CA GLY A 60 18.26 27.42 -11.24
C GLY A 60 17.42 26.27 -10.69
N THR A 61 16.09 26.28 -10.87
CA THR A 61 15.22 25.21 -10.39
C THR A 61 15.43 23.93 -11.20
N LYS A 62 15.83 22.86 -10.50
CA LYS A 62 15.97 21.51 -11.03
C LYS A 62 15.04 20.55 -10.31
N TYR A 63 14.50 19.61 -11.05
CA TYR A 63 13.61 18.56 -10.57
C TYR A 63 14.34 17.23 -10.66
N GLN A 64 14.30 16.48 -9.59
CA GLN A 64 14.80 15.11 -9.54
C GLN A 64 13.70 14.26 -8.96
N VAL A 65 13.42 13.08 -9.54
CA VAL A 65 12.56 12.12 -8.85
C VAL A 65 13.13 11.93 -7.46
N ALA A 66 12.28 12.12 -6.46
CA ALA A 66 12.55 11.58 -5.16
C ALA A 66 12.52 10.08 -5.41
N ARG A 67 13.68 9.52 -5.82
CA ARG A 67 14.00 8.17 -5.41
C ARG A 67 13.76 8.31 -3.92
N SER A 68 12.66 7.70 -3.45
CA SER A 68 12.71 6.98 -2.20
C SER A 68 14.12 6.46 -2.22
N GLN A 69 15.01 7.03 -1.43
CA GLN A 69 16.26 6.39 -1.17
C GLN A 69 15.79 4.97 -0.92
N GLY A 70 16.15 4.04 -1.82
CA GLY A 70 15.85 2.64 -1.65
C GLY A 70 16.51 2.12 -0.38
N GLN A 71 17.22 2.99 0.34
CA GLN A 71 17.38 3.00 1.77
C GLN A 71 16.34 3.92 2.44
N ARG A 72 15.06 3.53 2.42
CA ARG A 72 14.38 3.40 3.71
C ARG A 72 15.11 2.25 4.39
N ASN A 73 16.30 2.57 4.91
CA ASN A 73 16.71 2.14 6.23
C ASN A 73 15.70 2.80 7.22
N HIS A 74 14.39 2.58 7.02
CA HIS A 74 13.61 2.27 8.20
C HIS A 74 14.36 1.11 8.81
N ALA A 75 14.70 1.25 10.07
CA ALA A 75 15.35 0.25 10.89
C ALA A 75 14.47 -1.02 11.02
N VAL A 76 14.03 -1.61 9.90
CA VAL A 76 13.69 -3.02 9.81
C VAL A 76 14.94 -3.86 10.11
N SER A 77 16.13 -3.28 9.89
CA SER A 77 17.40 -3.85 10.36
C SER A 77 17.55 -3.90 11.89
N SER A 78 16.62 -3.32 12.67
CA SER A 78 16.62 -3.39 14.14
C SER A 78 15.53 -4.29 14.73
N CYS A 79 14.53 -4.72 13.96
CA CYS A 79 13.46 -5.58 14.47
C CYS A 79 13.78 -7.07 14.30
N PHE A 80 14.70 -7.41 13.40
CA PHE A 80 15.05 -8.78 13.08
C PHE A 80 16.36 -9.18 13.74
N SER A 81 16.39 -10.38 14.33
CA SER A 81 17.63 -10.98 14.81
C SER A 81 18.59 -11.23 13.64
N SER A 82 19.87 -11.43 13.94
CA SER A 82 20.89 -11.81 12.94
C SER A 82 20.45 -13.03 12.11
N VAL A 83 19.85 -14.03 12.77
CA VAL A 83 19.30 -15.24 12.16
C VAL A 83 18.18 -14.91 11.17
N SER A 84 17.23 -14.07 11.57
CA SER A 84 16.13 -13.64 10.68
C SER A 84 16.65 -12.86 9.47
N LEU A 85 17.68 -12.02 9.65
CA LEU A 85 18.29 -11.28 8.54
C LEU A 85 19.01 -12.19 7.54
N GLU A 86 19.59 -13.31 7.98
CA GLU A 86 20.18 -14.31 7.09
C GLU A 86 19.11 -15.04 6.28
N ALA A 87 18.01 -15.44 6.93
CA ALA A 87 16.87 -16.06 6.25
C ALA A 87 16.26 -15.13 5.19
N ILE A 88 16.07 -13.85 5.52
CA ILE A 88 15.58 -12.85 4.56
C ILE A 88 16.55 -12.69 3.39
N ARG A 89 17.86 -12.57 3.66
CA ARG A 89 18.88 -12.49 2.60
C ARG A 89 18.84 -13.72 1.70
N HIS A 90 18.63 -14.91 2.25
CA HIS A 90 18.50 -16.14 1.48
C HIS A 90 17.25 -16.12 0.57
N VAL A 91 16.09 -15.74 1.11
CA VAL A 91 14.81 -15.65 0.39
C VAL A 91 14.79 -14.51 -0.64
N GLN A 92 15.71 -13.54 -0.56
CA GLN A 92 15.82 -12.46 -1.56
C GLN A 92 16.73 -12.81 -2.74
N ARG A 93 17.51 -13.90 -2.67
CA ARG A 93 18.37 -14.31 -3.80
C ARG A 93 17.54 -14.69 -5.03
N PRO A 94 18.04 -14.47 -6.25
CA PRO A 94 17.42 -14.99 -7.46
C PRO A 94 17.20 -16.50 -7.40
N LEU A 95 16.12 -17.01 -8.01
CA LEU A 95 15.74 -18.43 -7.92
C LEU A 95 16.85 -19.38 -8.37
N TYR A 96 17.64 -18.99 -9.38
CA TYR A 96 18.75 -19.78 -9.90
C TYR A 96 19.95 -19.89 -8.95
N GLU A 97 20.06 -19.04 -7.93
CA GLU A 97 21.10 -19.11 -6.89
C GLU A 97 20.64 -19.87 -5.64
N ARG A 98 19.35 -20.21 -5.56
CA ARG A 98 18.81 -20.99 -4.45
C ARG A 98 19.04 -22.46 -4.72
N LYS A 99 19.47 -23.19 -3.68
CA LYS A 99 19.52 -24.65 -3.76
C LYS A 99 18.08 -25.17 -3.88
N PRO A 100 17.78 -26.05 -4.85
CA PRO A 100 16.49 -26.69 -4.91
C PRO A 100 16.34 -27.60 -3.70
N ASN A 101 15.29 -27.38 -2.91
CA ASN A 101 14.90 -28.27 -1.81
C ASN A 101 13.66 -29.05 -2.26
N ALA A 102 13.72 -30.37 -2.13
CA ALA A 102 12.57 -31.25 -2.33
C ALA A 102 11.74 -31.34 -1.05
N TYR A 103 10.53 -31.90 -1.16
CA TYR A 103 9.74 -32.28 0.00
C TYR A 103 10.40 -33.46 0.71
N ASP A 104 10.26 -33.51 2.02
CA ASP A 104 10.64 -34.68 2.82
C ASP A 104 9.47 -35.68 2.75
N GLU A 105 9.63 -36.69 1.90
CA GLU A 105 8.61 -37.72 1.67
C GLU A 105 8.38 -38.58 2.92
N GLU A 106 9.45 -38.90 3.65
CA GLU A 106 9.37 -39.71 4.89
C GLU A 106 8.58 -38.98 5.98
N TRP A 107 8.75 -37.65 6.09
CA TRP A 107 7.96 -36.84 7.01
C TRP A 107 6.48 -36.78 6.59
N LEU A 108 6.20 -36.63 5.30
CA LEU A 108 4.82 -36.60 4.80
C LEU A 108 4.09 -37.92 5.03
N ASP A 109 4.77 -39.05 4.81
CA ASP A 109 4.20 -40.38 5.00
C ASP A 109 3.96 -40.72 6.48
N SER A 110 4.80 -40.18 7.36
CA SER A 110 4.66 -40.36 8.82
C SER A 110 3.74 -39.33 9.48
N TYR A 111 3.28 -38.31 8.75
CA TYR A 111 2.43 -37.25 9.30
C TYR A 111 1.01 -37.74 9.61
N HIS A 112 0.68 -37.74 10.89
CA HIS A 112 -0.68 -37.98 11.40
C HIS A 112 -1.28 -36.65 11.87
N PRO A 113 -2.41 -36.20 11.28
CA PRO A 113 -3.08 -34.97 11.69
C PRO A 113 -3.42 -34.99 13.18
N ASN A 114 -3.24 -33.85 13.86
CA ASN A 114 -3.48 -33.65 15.29
C ASN A 114 -2.59 -34.46 16.26
N GLU A 115 -1.80 -35.40 15.76
CA GLU A 115 -0.88 -36.22 16.56
C GLU A 115 0.57 -35.82 16.34
N THR A 116 0.95 -35.59 15.09
CA THR A 116 2.28 -35.15 14.69
C THR A 116 2.30 -33.66 14.36
N PHE A 117 3.44 -33.02 14.60
CA PHE A 117 3.59 -31.58 14.42
C PHE A 117 4.83 -31.27 13.62
N LEU A 118 4.72 -30.26 12.73
CA LEU A 118 5.83 -29.77 11.93
C LEU A 118 6.91 -29.07 12.79
N PHE A 119 6.50 -28.47 13.90
CA PHE A 119 7.37 -27.72 14.79
C PHE A 119 7.48 -28.38 16.17
N SER A 120 8.64 -28.21 16.82
CA SER A 120 8.84 -28.62 18.21
C SER A 120 7.82 -27.94 19.13
N GLU A 121 7.56 -28.55 20.28
CA GLU A 121 6.67 -27.99 21.31
C GLU A 121 7.06 -26.57 21.73
N SER A 122 8.36 -26.30 21.90
CA SER A 122 8.87 -24.98 22.26
C SER A 122 8.48 -23.89 21.26
N VAL A 123 8.61 -24.17 19.96
CA VAL A 123 8.25 -23.24 18.89
C VAL A 123 6.73 -23.08 18.82
N ARG A 124 5.98 -24.16 19.02
CA ARG A 124 4.50 -24.10 19.05
C ARG A 124 3.99 -23.22 20.19
N ILE A 125 4.58 -23.32 21.38
CA ILE A 125 4.23 -22.45 22.52
C ILE A 125 4.53 -20.99 22.19
N GLN A 126 5.72 -20.69 21.66
CA GLN A 126 6.09 -19.32 21.27
C GLN A 126 5.16 -18.74 20.20
N LEU A 127 4.82 -19.53 19.18
CA LEU A 127 3.87 -19.11 18.14
C LEU A 127 2.46 -18.95 18.69
N HIS A 128 2.05 -19.81 19.61
CA HIS A 128 0.77 -19.68 20.29
C HIS A 128 0.71 -18.40 21.12
N GLU A 129 1.74 -18.06 21.90
CA GLU A 129 1.81 -16.81 22.66
C GLU A 129 1.83 -15.57 21.75
N ALA A 130 2.63 -15.60 20.68
CA ALA A 130 2.71 -14.49 19.73
C ALA A 130 1.42 -14.31 18.91
N GLY A 131 0.72 -15.42 18.61
CA GLY A 131 -0.52 -15.46 17.85
C GLY A 131 -1.78 -15.34 18.70
N ALA A 132 -1.66 -15.58 20.01
CA ALA A 132 -2.72 -15.38 20.98
C ALA A 132 -3.05 -13.90 21.00
N ARG A 133 -4.15 -13.55 20.34
CA ARG A 133 -4.76 -12.26 20.54
C ARG A 133 -5.19 -12.22 22.00
N ASP A 134 -5.05 -11.04 22.60
CA ASP A 134 -5.57 -10.78 23.92
C ASP A 134 -7.06 -11.14 23.91
N THR A 135 -7.41 -12.32 24.44
CA THR A 135 -8.79 -12.78 24.63
C THR A 135 -9.39 -12.01 25.81
N ASN A 136 -9.11 -10.72 25.86
CA ASN A 136 -9.66 -9.80 26.82
C ASN A 136 -11.12 -9.59 26.42
N LYS A 137 -11.98 -10.48 26.94
CA LYS A 137 -13.36 -10.23 27.37
C LYS A 137 -14.28 -9.45 26.42
N ASP A 138 -13.98 -9.44 25.14
CA ASP A 138 -14.82 -8.82 24.15
C ASP A 138 -16.00 -9.76 23.90
N PRO A 139 -17.25 -9.36 24.20
CA PRO A 139 -18.40 -10.23 23.98
C PRO A 139 -18.42 -10.68 22.52
N ALA A 140 -18.83 -11.92 22.27
CA ALA A 140 -18.66 -12.67 21.00
C ALA A 140 -19.21 -11.99 19.70
N GLY A 141 -19.68 -10.75 19.75
CA GLY A 141 -20.10 -9.94 18.61
C GLY A 141 -19.25 -8.70 18.29
N THR A 142 -18.33 -8.24 19.16
CA THR A 142 -17.54 -7.01 18.86
C THR A 142 -16.57 -7.23 17.69
N TYR A 143 -15.91 -8.39 17.65
CA TYR A 143 -15.01 -8.73 16.55
C TYR A 143 -15.74 -8.87 15.22
N ALA A 144 -16.89 -9.56 15.22
CA ALA A 144 -17.76 -9.65 14.06
C ALA A 144 -18.19 -8.23 13.62
N ARG A 145 -18.64 -7.39 14.55
CA ARG A 145 -19.04 -6.01 14.26
C ARG A 145 -17.90 -5.17 13.68
N GLN A 146 -16.66 -5.35 14.13
CA GLN A 146 -15.48 -4.65 13.59
C GLN A 146 -15.12 -5.10 12.17
N ILE A 147 -15.20 -6.41 11.89
CA ILE A 147 -14.97 -6.92 10.52
C ILE A 147 -16.08 -6.44 9.59
N PHE A 148 -17.34 -6.60 10.00
CA PHE A 148 -18.48 -6.21 9.20
C PHE A 148 -18.51 -4.71 8.97
N SER A 149 -18.17 -3.87 9.96
CA SER A 149 -18.12 -2.42 9.76
C SER A 149 -17.08 -2.03 8.72
N ARG A 150 -15.90 -2.63 8.75
CA ARG A 150 -14.85 -2.36 7.75
C ARG A 150 -15.28 -2.78 6.34
N LEU A 151 -15.87 -3.96 6.20
CA LEU A 151 -16.39 -4.45 4.92
C LEU A 151 -17.53 -3.56 4.39
N LEU A 152 -18.45 -3.16 5.27
CA LEU A 152 -19.56 -2.27 4.92
C LEU A 152 -19.07 -0.90 4.46
N ILE A 153 -18.07 -0.32 5.12
CA ILE A 153 -17.47 0.96 4.72
C ILE A 153 -16.84 0.83 3.33
N ASP A 154 -16.06 -0.23 3.09
CA ASP A 154 -15.38 -0.43 1.82
C ASP A 154 -16.38 -0.68 0.67
N LEU A 155 -17.42 -1.49 0.90
CA LEU A 155 -18.47 -1.74 -0.10
C LEU A 155 -19.28 -0.47 -0.39
N SER A 156 -19.70 0.27 0.64
CA SER A 156 -20.47 1.51 0.51
C SER A 156 -19.69 2.57 -0.26
N TYR A 157 -18.40 2.74 0.04
CA TYR A 157 -17.54 3.67 -0.69
C TYR A 157 -17.39 3.29 -2.16
N ASN A 158 -17.18 2.00 -2.45
CA ASN A 158 -17.03 1.54 -3.83
C ASN A 158 -18.34 1.65 -4.63
N SER A 159 -19.51 1.34 -4.03
CA SER A 159 -20.82 1.54 -4.67
C SER A 159 -21.09 3.00 -4.96
N SER A 160 -20.87 3.87 -3.95
CA SER A 160 -21.04 5.31 -4.07
C SER A 160 -20.22 5.90 -5.22
N ARG A 161 -18.97 5.41 -5.39
CA ARG A 161 -18.08 5.82 -6.48
C ARG A 161 -18.52 5.30 -7.85
N LEU A 162 -19.07 4.10 -7.93
CA LEU A 162 -19.62 3.54 -9.18
C LEU A 162 -20.87 4.29 -9.63
N GLU A 163 -21.70 4.73 -8.69
CA GLU A 163 -22.88 5.57 -8.93
C GLU A 163 -22.53 7.03 -9.29
N GLY A 164 -21.25 7.43 -9.17
CA GLY A 164 -20.77 8.77 -9.51
C GLY A 164 -20.87 9.79 -8.37
N ASN A 165 -21.10 9.35 -7.14
CA ASN A 165 -21.15 10.24 -5.98
C ASN A 165 -19.72 10.64 -5.53
N THR A 166 -19.60 11.83 -4.93
CA THR A 166 -18.31 12.45 -4.55
C THR A 166 -17.92 12.26 -3.08
N TYR A 167 -18.53 11.30 -2.38
CA TYR A 167 -18.24 11.05 -0.97
C TYR A 167 -16.81 10.54 -0.76
N SER A 168 -16.15 11.05 0.28
CA SER A 168 -14.86 10.51 0.71
C SER A 168 -15.07 9.24 1.54
N LYS A 169 -14.04 8.39 1.59
CA LYS A 169 -14.06 7.17 2.43
C LYS A 169 -14.32 7.49 3.92
N LEU A 170 -13.84 8.65 4.37
CA LEU A 170 -14.01 9.13 5.73
C LEU A 170 -15.47 9.54 6.01
N ASP A 171 -16.15 10.10 5.01
CA ASP A 171 -17.58 10.42 5.11
C ASP A 171 -18.44 9.16 5.16
N THR A 172 -18.09 8.13 4.37
CA THR A 172 -18.77 6.83 4.44
C THR A 172 -18.54 6.12 5.78
N GLU A 173 -17.34 6.23 6.35
CA GLU A 173 -17.03 5.70 7.67
C GLU A 173 -17.85 6.40 8.77
N ARG A 174 -17.94 7.73 8.74
CA ARG A 174 -18.79 8.49 9.66
C ARG A 174 -20.27 8.12 9.51
N LEU A 175 -20.74 7.92 8.29
CA LEU A 175 -22.13 7.55 8.03
C LEU A 175 -22.47 6.16 8.59
N VAL A 176 -21.64 5.16 8.31
CA VAL A 176 -21.87 3.77 8.74
C VAL A 176 -21.69 3.59 10.24
N LEU A 177 -20.70 4.26 10.85
CA LEU A 177 -20.40 4.09 12.28
C LEU A 177 -21.20 5.03 13.19
N LYS A 178 -21.51 6.24 12.74
CA LYS A 178 -22.10 7.32 13.57
C LYS A 178 -23.49 7.76 13.11
N GLY A 179 -24.02 7.21 12.02
CA GLY A 179 -25.36 7.55 11.50
C GLY A 179 -25.53 9.02 11.09
N THR A 180 -24.45 9.78 10.94
CA THR A 180 -24.49 11.22 10.66
C THR A 180 -24.01 11.49 9.24
N SER A 181 -24.93 11.96 8.39
CA SER A 181 -24.62 12.40 7.02
C SER A 181 -23.93 13.76 7.04
N ALA A 182 -22.75 13.87 6.40
CA ALA A 182 -21.99 15.11 6.33
C ALA A 182 -22.54 16.16 5.35
N LEU A 183 -23.65 15.92 4.66
CA LEU A 183 -24.27 16.85 3.71
C LEU A 183 -25.80 16.75 3.77
N SER A 184 -26.47 17.90 3.83
CA SER A 184 -27.93 18.07 3.92
C SER A 184 -28.72 17.62 2.68
N ASN A 185 -28.06 17.10 1.64
CA ASN A 185 -28.68 16.60 0.41
C ASN A 185 -28.50 15.07 0.30
N PHE A 186 -28.97 14.33 1.30
CA PHE A 186 -29.02 12.88 1.22
C PHE A 186 -30.28 12.45 0.47
N ASN A 187 -30.13 11.97 -0.76
CA ASN A 187 -31.14 11.08 -1.35
C ASN A 187 -31.04 9.75 -0.61
N PHE A 188 -32.03 9.49 0.23
CA PHE A 188 -32.15 8.38 1.20
C PHE A 188 -32.05 6.95 0.62
N ARG A 189 -31.82 6.79 -0.69
CA ARG A 189 -31.95 5.49 -1.39
C ARG A 189 -30.82 4.49 -1.16
N VAL A 190 -29.60 4.91 -0.84
CA VAL A 190 -28.46 3.97 -0.74
C VAL A 190 -28.42 3.27 0.62
N ALA A 191 -28.80 3.96 1.70
CA ALA A 191 -28.85 3.34 3.03
C ALA A 191 -30.09 2.45 3.22
N SER A 192 -31.22 2.73 2.55
CA SER A 192 -32.44 1.93 2.70
C SER A 192 -32.39 0.58 2.00
N GLN A 193 -31.44 0.35 1.08
CA GLN A 193 -31.31 -0.93 0.37
C GLN A 193 -30.38 -1.94 1.05
N LEU A 194 -29.70 -1.55 2.14
CA LEU A 194 -28.81 -2.42 2.91
C LEU A 194 -29.25 -2.60 4.37
N ASN A 195 -30.56 -2.54 4.63
CA ASN A 195 -31.13 -3.06 5.87
C ASN A 195 -31.40 -4.57 5.68
N PHE A 196 -30.53 -5.39 6.25
CA PHE A 196 -30.91 -6.72 6.73
C PHE A 196 -31.46 -6.58 8.15
#